data_AF-A0A417BN04-F1
#
_entry.id   AF-A0A417BN04-F1
#
_cell.length_a   1.000
_cell.length_b   1.000
_cell.length_c   1.000
_cell.angle_alpha   90.00
_cell.angle_beta   90.00
_cell.angle_gamma   90.00
#
_symmetry.space_group_name_H-M   'P 1'
#
loop_
_entity.id
_entity.type
_entity.pdbx_description
1 polymer ?
#
loop_
_entity_poly.entity_id
_entity_poly.type
_entity_poly.pdbx_seq_one_letter_code
_entity_poly.pdbx_strand_id
1 'polypeptide(L)'
;MKVGAFQIGRYHAIIKKSYADGSADYETSFSDEADLMESVYCIKLCVGKMVGLATDTPKVLADVQVIRGKENIVRELEGKQP
;
A
#
# COMPACT_ATOMS: atom_id res chain seq x y z
N MET A 1 8.26 12.32 3.80
CA MET A 1 7.37 13.47 3.46
C MET A 1 5.97 13.19 4.01
N LYS A 2 5.10 14.18 4.19
CA LYS A 2 3.73 13.95 4.69
C LYS A 2 2.70 14.33 3.62
N VAL A 3 1.70 13.47 3.41
CA VAL A 3 0.58 13.71 2.50
C VAL A 3 -0.71 13.40 3.26
N GLY A 4 -1.51 14.43 3.57
CA GLY A 4 -2.66 14.26 4.47
C GLY A 4 -2.23 13.67 5.82
N ALA A 5 -2.80 12.52 6.17
CA ALA A 5 -2.44 11.78 7.39
C ALA A 5 -1.34 10.72 7.17
N PHE A 6 -0.88 10.51 5.93
CA PHE A 6 0.15 9.54 5.60
C PHE A 6 1.57 10.09 5.77
N GLN A 7 2.41 9.34 6.48
CA GLN A 7 3.85 9.57 6.52
C GLN A 7 4.52 8.68 5.46
N ILE A 8 5.18 9.32 4.49
CA ILE A 8 5.91 8.65 3.42
C ILE A 8 7.38 8.51 3.84
N GLY A 9 7.91 7.30 3.65
CA GLY A 9 9.28 6.90 3.93
C GLY A 9 10.33 7.67 3.12
N ARG A 10 11.60 7.29 3.32
CA ARG A 10 12.74 7.93 2.66
C ARG A 10 12.73 7.65 1.16
N TYR A 11 12.36 6.44 0.78
CA TYR A 11 12.13 6.09 -0.60
C TYR A 11 10.71 6.52 -0.98
N HIS A 12 10.60 7.44 -1.95
CA HIS A 12 9.31 8.00 -2.38
C HIS A 12 8.54 7.00 -3.23
N ALA A 13 8.03 5.96 -2.58
CA ALA A 13 7.11 4.98 -3.12
C ALA A 13 6.05 4.62 -2.07
N ILE A 14 4.90 4.16 -2.55
CA ILE A 14 3.85 3.54 -1.74
C ILE A 14 3.38 2.26 -2.44
N ILE A 15 2.87 1.31 -1.65
CA ILE A 15 2.13 0.15 -2.17
C ILE A 15 0.65 0.38 -1.86
N LYS A 16 -0.18 0.32 -2.90
CA LYS A 16 -1.64 0.28 -2.78
C LYS A 16 -2.12 -1.16 -2.82
N LYS A 17 -2.82 -1.58 -1.78
CA LYS A 17 -3.48 -2.89 -1.65
C LYS A 17 -4.97 -2.67 -1.88
N SER A 18 -5.51 -3.19 -2.98
CA SER A 18 -6.94 -3.10 -3.28
C SER A 18 -7.61 -4.42 -2.91
N TYR A 19 -8.76 -4.35 -2.24
CA TYR A 19 -9.49 -5.53 -1.78
C TYR A 19 -10.75 -5.78 -2.60
N ALA A 20 -11.26 -7.01 -2.55
CA ALA A 20 -12.44 -7.41 -3.31
C ALA A 20 -13.73 -6.67 -2.89
N ASP A 21 -13.77 -6.10 -1.69
CA ASP A 21 -14.88 -5.28 -1.20
C ASP A 21 -14.82 -3.81 -1.70
N GLY A 22 -13.83 -3.47 -2.52
CA GLY A 22 -13.62 -2.12 -3.06
C GLY A 22 -12.83 -1.18 -2.14
N SER A 23 -12.47 -1.62 -0.93
CA SER A 23 -11.58 -0.86 -0.05
C SER A 23 -10.12 -0.93 -0.51
N ALA A 24 -9.30 0.00 -0.01
CA ALA A 24 -7.87 0.00 -0.28
C ALA A 24 -7.08 0.48 0.93
N ASP A 25 -5.93 -0.16 1.17
CA ASP A 25 -4.96 0.23 2.19
C ASP A 25 -3.63 0.60 1.53
N TYR A 26 -2.82 1.38 2.24
CA TYR A 26 -1.52 1.83 1.74
C TYR A 26 -0.39 1.43 2.68
N GLU A 27 0.71 0.95 2.12
CA GLU A 27 2.00 0.89 2.82
C GLU A 27 2.88 2.01 2.29
N THR A 28 3.46 2.79 3.20
CA THR A 28 4.12 4.06 2.86
C THR A 28 5.54 4.18 3.38
N SER A 29 6.01 3.21 4.16
CA SER A 29 7.25 3.31 4.93
C SER A 29 8.36 2.45 4.32
N PHE A 30 8.95 2.92 3.23
CA PHE A 30 10.10 2.26 2.58
C PHE A 30 11.39 3.07 2.73
N SER A 31 12.48 2.36 2.98
CA SER A 31 13.82 2.91 3.19
C SER A 31 14.58 3.05 1.87
N ASP A 32 14.46 2.03 1.01
CA ASP A 32 15.09 1.94 -0.30
C ASP A 32 14.29 1.04 -1.26
N GLU A 33 14.85 0.76 -2.44
CA GLU A 33 14.20 -0.10 -3.44
C GLU A 33 14.15 -1.57 -3.04
N ALA A 34 15.15 -2.08 -2.32
CA ALA A 34 15.16 -3.49 -1.92
C ALA A 34 14.05 -3.76 -0.89
N ASP A 35 13.95 -2.89 0.12
CA ASP A 35 12.87 -2.89 1.12
C ASP A 35 11.48 -2.89 0.44
N LEU A 36 11.27 -1.96 -0.51
CA LEU A 36 10.04 -1.94 -1.31
C LEU A 36 9.79 -3.25 -2.06
N MET A 37 10.79 -3.76 -2.78
CA MET A 37 10.62 -4.92 -3.65
C MET A 37 10.37 -6.21 -2.86
N GLU A 38 11.01 -6.37 -1.70
CA GLU A 38 10.73 -7.47 -0.77
C GLU A 38 9.29 -7.43 -0.28
N SER A 39 8.79 -6.27 0.16
CA SER A 39 7.40 -6.09 0.56
C SER A 39 6.44 -6.40 -0.59
N VAL A 40 6.67 -5.83 -1.78
CA VAL A 40 5.81 -6.05 -2.97
C VAL A 40 5.76 -7.54 -3.33
N TYR A 41 6.89 -8.23 -3.32
CA TYR A 41 6.95 -9.66 -3.62
C TYR A 41 6.10 -10.47 -2.64
N CYS A 42 6.31 -10.25 -1.33
CA CYS A 42 5.55 -10.93 -0.28
C CYS A 42 4.04 -10.68 -0.39
N ILE A 43 3.63 -9.43 -0.62
CA ILE A 43 2.21 -9.07 -0.70
C ILE A 43 1.57 -9.64 -1.97
N LYS A 44 2.29 -9.66 -3.11
CA LYS A 44 1.79 -10.25 -4.35
C LYS A 44 1.47 -11.73 -4.23
N LEU A 45 2.18 -12.49 -3.39
CA LEU A 45 1.88 -13.90 -3.11
C LEU A 45 0.53 -14.10 -2.38
N CYS A 46 -0.04 -13.02 -1.85
CA CYS A 46 -1.33 -13.02 -1.16
C CYS A 46 -2.51 -12.61 -2.06
N VAL A 47 -2.27 -12.20 -3.31
CA VAL A 47 -3.35 -11.83 -4.24
C VAL A 47 -4.28 -13.03 -4.48
N GLY A 48 -5.58 -12.80 -4.42
CA GLY A 48 -6.64 -13.80 -4.49
C GLY A 48 -6.88 -14.56 -3.17
N LYS A 49 -6.14 -14.25 -2.09
CA LYS A 49 -6.27 -14.91 -0.79
C LYS A 49 -6.89 -13.98 0.25
N MET A 50 -7.50 -14.59 1.26
CA MET A 50 -7.97 -13.88 2.45
C MET A 50 -6.78 -13.48 3.33
N VAL A 51 -6.71 -12.20 3.68
CA VAL A 51 -5.66 -11.57 4.52
C VAL A 51 -6.30 -10.83 5.70
N GLY A 52 -5.48 -10.35 6.64
CA GLY A 52 -5.99 -9.68 7.84
C GLY A 52 -6.69 -10.65 8.81
N LEU A 53 -6.30 -11.92 8.80
CA LEU A 53 -6.92 -12.99 9.60
C LEU A 53 -6.81 -12.77 11.12
N ALA A 54 -5.88 -11.93 11.56
CA ALA A 54 -5.72 -11.52 12.95
C ALA A 54 -6.54 -10.26 13.30
N THR A 55 -7.53 -9.90 12.49
CA THR A 55 -8.43 -8.74 12.69
C THR A 55 -9.88 -9.20 12.60
N ASP A 56 -10.81 -8.38 13.08
CA ASP A 56 -12.25 -8.64 12.97
C ASP A 56 -12.79 -8.48 11.53
N THR A 57 -11.95 -8.02 10.60
CA THR A 57 -12.36 -7.69 9.22
C THR A 57 -11.41 -8.30 8.18
N PRO A 58 -11.34 -9.64 8.07
CA PRO A 58 -10.53 -10.27 7.04
C PRO A 58 -11.09 -9.96 5.64
N LYS A 59 -10.21 -9.74 4.67
CA LYS A 59 -10.57 -9.34 3.30
C LYS A 59 -9.78 -10.13 2.27
N VAL A 60 -10.33 -10.27 1.08
CA VAL A 60 -9.59 -10.86 -0.05
C VAL A 60 -8.79 -9.77 -0.74
N LEU A 61 -7.46 -9.93 -0.79
CA LEU A 61 -6.59 -9.03 -1.53
C LEU A 61 -6.80 -9.25 -3.04
N ALA A 62 -7.27 -8.22 -3.74
CA ALA A 62 -7.62 -8.29 -5.15
C ALA A 62 -6.46 -7.82 -6.06
N ASP A 63 -5.76 -6.76 -5.70
CA ASP A 63 -4.68 -6.20 -6.51
C ASP A 63 -3.62 -5.48 -5.66
N VAL A 64 -2.39 -5.38 -6.20
CA VAL A 64 -1.25 -4.72 -5.58
C VAL A 64 -0.56 -3.83 -6.60
N GLN A 65 -0.58 -2.52 -6.37
CA GLN A 65 0.04 -1.52 -7.23
C GLN A 65 1.16 -0.78 -6.51
N VAL A 66 2.28 -0.58 -7.19
CA VAL A 66 3.37 0.28 -6.73
C VAL A 66 3.23 1.66 -7.35
N ILE A 67 3.21 2.69 -6.52
CA ILE A 67 3.15 4.09 -6.97
C ILE A 67 4.44 4.76 -6.54
N ARG A 68 5.23 5.22 -7.52
CA ARG A 68 6.54 5.86 -7.30
C ARG A 68 6.50 7.33 -7.72
N GLY A 69 7.33 8.13 -7.05
CA GLY A 69 7.49 9.56 -7.34
C GLY A 69 6.50 10.42 -6.54
N LYS A 70 7.01 11.57 -6.07
CA LYS A 70 6.27 12.45 -5.13
C LYS A 70 4.92 12.90 -5.69
N GLU A 71 4.87 13.30 -6.96
CA GLU A 71 3.65 13.81 -7.60
C GLU A 71 2.55 12.74 -7.68
N ASN A 72 2.92 11.52 -8.08
CA ASN A 72 1.97 10.41 -8.17
C ASN A 72 1.44 10.00 -6.79
N ILE A 73 2.30 10.03 -5.77
CA ILE A 73 1.92 9.74 -4.38
C ILE A 73 0.94 10.79 -3.85
N VAL A 74 1.21 12.07 -4.09
CA VAL A 74 0.30 13.15 -3.68
C VAL A 74 -1.06 12.97 -4.37
N ARG A 75 -1.05 12.74 -5.69
CA ARG A 75 -2.28 12.55 -6.46
C ARG A 75 -3.13 11.37 -5.98
N GLU A 76 -2.51 10.28 -5.55
CA GLU A 76 -3.24 9.10 -5.05
C GLU A 76 -3.82 9.34 -3.65
N LEU A 77 -3.03 9.93 -2.75
CA LEU A 77 -3.36 10.03 -1.32
C LEU A 77 -4.14 11.31 -0.96
N GLU A 78 -4.22 12.29 -1.85
CA GLU A 78 -4.97 13.52 -1.61
C GLU A 78 -6.46 13.20 -1.36
N GLY A 79 -6.96 13.65 -0.20
CA GLY A 79 -8.34 13.36 0.23
C GLY A 79 -8.59 11.93 0.72
N LYS A 80 -7.57 11.07 0.83
CA LYS A 80 -7.69 9.72 1.38
C LYS A 80 -7.48 9.70 2.90
N GLN A 81 -8.18 8.79 3.57
CA GLN A 81 -7.98 8.50 4.98
C GLN A 81 -7.04 7.29 5.14
N PRO A 82 -6.20 7.26 6.20
CA PRO A 82 -5.31 6.13 6.50
C PRO A 82 -6.04 4.83 6.83
#